data_AF-A0A1G5H4C9-F1
#
_entry.id   AF-A0A1G5H4C9-F1
#
_cell.length_a   1.000
_cell.length_b   1.000
_cell.length_c   1.000
_cell.angle_alpha   90.00
_cell.angle_beta   90.00
_cell.angle_gamma   90.00
#
_symmetry.space_group_name_H-M   'P 1'
#
loop_
_entity.id
_entity.type
_entity.pdbx_description
1 polymer ?
#
loop_
_entity_poly.entity_id
_entity_poly.type
_entity_poly.pdbx_seq_one_letter_code
_entity_poly.pdbx_strand_id
1 'polypeptide(L)'
;MSPPAKQGGLDWRGLLRAGLHDLRLTPDQFWALTPAELAVMMGLEAAPVPMTRDRLASLSQRYPDNPAAVPADAGLGEDNADG
;
A
#
# COMPACT_ATOMS: atom_id res chain seq x y z
N MET A 1 -25.87 11.71 -6.22
CA MET A 1 -25.48 10.55 -5.39
C MET A 1 -24.16 10.03 -5.93
N SER A 2 -23.02 10.51 -5.40
CA SER A 2 -21.70 10.01 -5.85
C SER A 2 -21.43 8.62 -5.27
N PRO A 3 -20.83 7.70 -6.04
CA PRO A 3 -20.54 6.35 -5.56
C PRO A 3 -19.50 6.37 -4.42
N PRO A 4 -19.55 5.41 -3.47
CA PRO A 4 -18.52 5.30 -2.44
C PRO A 4 -17.18 4.94 -3.09
N ALA A 5 -16.20 5.84 -2.97
CA ALA A 5 -14.84 5.57 -3.41
C ALA A 5 -14.30 4.32 -2.70
N LYS A 6 -13.77 3.38 -3.48
CA LYS A 6 -13.16 2.14 -2.99
C LYS A 6 -11.90 2.53 -2.20
N GLN A 7 -12.00 2.55 -0.88
CA GLN A 7 -10.90 2.92 0.03
C GLN A 7 -9.88 1.77 0.07
N GLY A 8 -8.95 1.74 -0.87
CA GLY A 8 -8.02 0.61 -1.06
C GLY A 8 -6.55 0.98 -1.21
N GLY A 9 -6.18 2.25 -1.05
CA GLY A 9 -4.80 2.69 -1.20
C GLY A 9 -4.52 3.98 -0.45
N LEU A 10 -3.25 4.22 -0.14
CA LEU A 10 -2.77 5.44 0.47
C LEU A 10 -2.79 6.58 -0.57
N ASP A 11 -3.36 7.74 -0.23
CA ASP A 11 -3.38 8.90 -1.13
C ASP A 11 -1.98 9.52 -1.26
N TRP A 12 -1.19 8.96 -2.17
CA TRP A 12 0.18 9.37 -2.45
C TRP A 12 0.29 10.79 -2.98
N ARG A 13 -0.70 11.23 -3.77
CA ARG A 13 -0.67 12.57 -4.35
C ARG A 13 -0.93 13.62 -3.28
N GLY A 14 -1.89 13.38 -2.41
CA GLY A 14 -2.14 14.21 -1.23
C GLY A 14 -0.92 14.28 -0.33
N LEU A 15 -0.31 13.12 -0.04
CA LEU A 15 0.85 13.02 0.85
C LEU A 15 2.07 13.78 0.31
N LEU A 16 2.40 13.60 -0.98
CA LEU A 16 3.55 14.28 -1.60
C LEU A 16 3.34 15.79 -1.69
N ARG A 17 2.11 16.26 -1.93
CA ARG A 17 1.80 17.69 -1.90
C ARG A 17 1.97 18.26 -0.50
N ALA A 18 1.40 17.61 0.51
CA ALA A 18 1.52 18.07 1.89
C ALA A 18 3.00 18.12 2.33
N GLY A 19 3.77 17.06 2.06
CA GLY A 19 5.18 16.99 2.46
C GLY A 19 6.12 17.94 1.69
N LEU A 20 6.13 17.84 0.36
CA LEU A 20 7.14 18.52 -0.47
C LEU A 20 6.76 19.96 -0.82
N HIS A 21 5.46 20.28 -0.85
CA HIS A 21 4.99 21.62 -1.21
C HIS A 21 4.57 22.43 0.02
N ASP A 22 3.69 21.88 0.87
CA ASP A 22 3.10 22.66 1.96
C ASP A 22 4.05 22.75 3.17
N LEU A 23 4.67 21.64 3.58
CA LEU A 23 5.73 21.61 4.60
C LEU A 23 7.11 22.01 4.04
N ARG A 24 7.24 22.13 2.71
CA ARG A 24 8.49 22.48 2.00
C ARG A 24 9.71 21.61 2.38
N LEU A 25 9.46 20.35 2.70
CA LEU A 25 10.54 19.39 2.96
C LEU A 25 11.29 19.08 1.67
N THR A 26 12.61 18.88 1.77
CA THR A 26 13.34 18.25 0.67
C THR A 26 12.92 16.79 0.55
N PRO A 27 13.05 16.16 -0.65
CA PRO A 27 12.73 14.74 -0.82
C PRO A 27 13.46 13.85 0.20
N ASP A 28 14.73 14.12 0.47
CA ASP A 28 15.52 13.35 1.44
C ASP A 28 14.97 13.48 2.87
N GLN A 29 14.61 14.70 3.29
CA GLN A 29 14.01 14.91 4.61
C GLN A 29 12.66 14.21 4.72
N PHE A 30 11.82 14.33 3.69
CA PHE A 30 10.51 13.70 3.66
C PHE A 30 10.60 12.16 3.81
N TRP A 31 11.55 11.52 3.12
CA TRP A 31 11.75 10.07 3.22
C TRP A 31 12.50 9.62 4.47
N ALA A 32 13.26 10.51 5.11
CA ALA A 32 13.92 10.22 6.38
C ALA A 32 12.96 10.27 7.58
N LEU A 33 11.84 11.01 7.46
CA LEU A 33 10.83 11.11 8.52
C LEU A 33 10.05 9.80 8.68
N THR A 34 9.77 9.47 9.94
CA THR A 34 8.77 8.44 10.23
C THR A 34 7.36 8.96 9.89
N PRO A 35 6.41 8.08 9.54
CA PRO A 35 5.02 8.49 9.31
C PRO A 35 4.38 9.21 10.50
N ALA A 36 4.80 8.89 11.73
CA ALA A 36 4.34 9.54 12.95
C ALA A 36 4.83 10.99 13.04
N GLU A 37 6.11 11.24 12.78
CA GLU A 37 6.67 12.60 12.76
C GLU A 37 6.02 13.44 11.66
N LEU A 38 5.82 12.87 10.47
CA LEU A 38 5.14 13.55 9.38
C LEU A 38 3.69 13.92 9.76
N ALA A 39 2.95 13.01 10.42
CA ALA A 39 1.59 13.27 10.88
C ALA A 39 1.54 14.44 11.88
N VAL A 40 2.46 14.47 12.84
CA VAL A 40 2.59 15.58 13.81
C VAL A 40 2.86 16.89 13.09
N MET A 41 3.79 16.93 12.13
CA MET A 41 4.11 18.14 11.36
C MET A 41 2.95 18.60 10.46
N MET A 42 2.10 17.67 10.00
CA MET A 42 0.88 17.99 9.26
C MET A 42 -0.28 18.44 10.18
N GLY A 43 -0.08 18.51 11.50
CA GLY A 43 -1.14 18.85 12.46
C GLY A 43 -2.24 17.80 12.56
N LEU A 44 -1.98 16.59 12.08
CA LEU A 44 -2.85 15.44 12.31
C LEU A 44 -2.60 15.01 13.75
N GLU A 45 -3.62 15.08 14.61
CA GLU A 45 -3.61 14.44 15.93
C GLU A 45 -3.60 12.93 15.75
N ALA A 46 -2.47 12.38 15.31
CA ALA A 46 -2.21 10.97 15.35
C ALA A 46 -1.95 10.64 16.81
N ALA A 47 -2.95 10.12 17.52
CA ALA A 47 -2.67 9.09 18.50
C ALA A 47 -2.31 7.85 17.69
N PRO A 48 -1.03 7.50 17.49
CA PRO A 48 -0.71 6.28 16.78
C PRO A 48 -1.10 5.18 17.75
N VAL A 49 -2.17 4.44 17.44
CA VAL A 49 -2.34 3.13 18.07
C VAL A 49 -1.06 2.38 17.71
N PRO A 50 -0.24 1.97 18.69
CA PRO A 50 1.02 1.32 18.40
C PRO A 50 0.75 0.14 17.48
N MET A 51 1.52 0.05 16.40
CA MET A 51 1.38 -1.04 15.44
C MET A 51 1.79 -2.33 16.15
N THR A 52 0.82 -3.07 16.67
CA THR A 52 1.09 -4.31 17.38
C THR A 52 1.51 -5.39 16.39
N ARG A 53 2.29 -6.35 16.87
CA ARG A 53 2.73 -7.50 16.06
C ARG A 53 1.54 -8.26 15.47
N ASP A 54 0.43 -8.37 16.22
CA ASP A 54 -0.81 -8.99 15.76
C ASP A 54 -1.47 -8.21 14.62
N ARG A 55 -1.44 -6.87 14.70
CA ARG A 55 -2.02 -6.03 13.66
C ARG A 55 -1.22 -6.13 12.36
N LEU A 56 0.10 -6.18 12.45
CA LEU A 56 0.96 -6.43 11.30
C LEU A 56 0.67 -7.81 10.68
N ALA A 57 0.56 -8.87 11.49
CA ALA A 57 0.24 -10.22 11.00
C ALA A 57 -1.12 -10.28 10.28
N SER A 58 -2.13 -9.56 10.79
CA SER A 58 -3.44 -9.44 10.14
C SER A 58 -3.37 -8.73 8.79
N LEU A 59 -2.52 -7.72 8.65
CA LEU A 59 -2.31 -7.02 7.38
C LEU A 59 -1.61 -7.90 6.35
N SER A 60 -0.54 -8.61 6.73
CA SER A 60 0.18 -9.51 5.81
C SER A 60 -0.71 -10.63 5.25
N GLN A 61 -1.63 -11.15 6.05
CA GLN A 61 -2.61 -12.15 5.57
C GLN A 61 -3.64 -11.53 4.61
N ARG A 62 -4.02 -10.27 4.84
CA ARG A 62 -5.03 -9.58 4.04
C ARG A 62 -4.48 -9.07 2.71
N TYR A 63 -3.19 -8.77 2.67
CA TYR A 63 -2.49 -8.25 1.50
C TYR A 63 -1.23 -9.10 1.25
N PRO A 64 -1.39 -10.34 0.75
CA PRO A 64 -0.25 -11.19 0.41
C PRO A 64 0.54 -10.60 -0.75
N ASP A 65 1.88 -10.56 -0.61
CA ASP A 65 2.77 -9.96 -1.60
C ASP A 65 2.79 -10.70 -2.95
N ASN A 66 2.46 -11.99 -2.94
CA ASN A 66 2.32 -12.77 -4.16
C ASN A 66 0.83 -12.94 -4.50
N PRO A 67 0.32 -12.37 -5.61
CA PRO A 67 -0.96 -12.83 -6.13
C PRO A 67 -0.81 -14.32 -6.39
N ALA A 68 -1.71 -15.14 -5.83
CA ALA A 68 -1.64 -16.59 -5.89
C ALA A 68 -1.18 -17.03 -7.28
N ALA A 69 -0.03 -17.72 -7.34
CA ALA A 69 0.52 -18.24 -8.58
C ALA A 69 -0.61 -19.00 -9.28
N VAL A 70 -1.03 -18.50 -10.44
CA VAL A 70 -1.91 -19.26 -11.33
C VAL A 70 -1.13 -20.56 -11.61
N PRO A 71 -1.64 -21.75 -11.22
CA PRO A 71 -0.93 -22.98 -11.47
C PRO A 71 -0.72 -23.09 -12.98
N ALA A 72 0.56 -23.10 -13.39
CA ALA A 72 0.99 -23.17 -14.78
C ALA A 72 0.86 -24.60 -15.36
N ASP A 73 -0.07 -25.40 -14.83
CA ASP A 73 -0.38 -26.74 -15.30
C ASP A 73 -1.84 -26.87 -15.78
N ALA A 74 -2.32 -25.88 -16.55
CA ALA A 74 -3.22 -26.23 -17.63
C ALA A 74 -2.38 -26.90 -18.72
N GLY A 75 -2.08 -28.19 -18.49
CA GLY A 75 -1.25 -29.03 -19.32
C GLY A 75 -1.65 -28.95 -20.78
N LEU A 76 -0.61 -28.85 -21.61
CA LEU A 76 -0.64 -29.13 -23.04
C LEU A 76 -1.30 -30.49 -23.26
N GLY A 77 -2.56 -30.47 -23.68
CA GLY A 77 -3.17 -31.61 -24.34
C GLY A 77 -2.50 -31.78 -25.68
N GLU A 78 -1.62 -32.78 -25.74
CA GLU A 78 -1.02 -33.32 -26.94
C GLU A 78 -2.14 -33.79 -27.91
N ASP A 79 -2.22 -33.21 -29.11
CA ASP A 79 -2.94 -33.81 -30.24
C ASP A 79 -2.16 -33.63 -31.56
N ASN A 80 -0.95 -34.17 -31.59
CA ASN A 80 -0.28 -34.47 -32.85
C ASN A 80 -0.25 -35.99 -33.04
N ALA A 81 -1.34 -36.54 -33.56
CA ALA A 81 -1.37 -37.85 -34.21
C ALA A 81 -2.63 -38.02 -35.08
N ASP A 82 -2.38 -38.46 -36.32
CA ASP A 82 -3.28 -39.05 -37.33
C ASP A 82 -4.11 -38.13 -38.26
N GLY A 83 -3.80 -38.26 -39.56
CA GLY A 83 -4.59 -37.77 -40.70
C GLY A 83 -3.77 -37.47 -41.95
#